data_AF-A0A964QZU0-F1
#
_entry.id   AF-A0A964QZU0-F1
#
_cell.length_a   1.000
_cell.length_b   1.000
_cell.length_c   1.000
_cell.angle_alpha   90.00
_cell.angle_beta   90.00
_cell.angle_gamma   90.00
#
_symmetry.space_group_name_H-M   'P 1'
#
loop_
_entity.id
_entity.type
_entity.pdbx_description
1 polymer ?
#
loop_
_entity_poly.entity_id
_entity_poly.type
_entity_poly.pdbx_seq_one_letter_code
_entity_poly.pdbx_strand_id
1 'polypeptide(L)'
;MSPDDLKFLAALVVPLFFMSIIGFGIGHRRGRGGLGFLLGLLLGPIGWLLILCFERGGIKCPECLSIVPKGAIRCRYCRAELTESFKKSRAS
;
A
#
# COMPACT_ATOMS: atom_id res chain seq x y z
N MET A 1 -24.21 -28.58 14.17
CA MET A 1 -23.15 -27.61 14.47
C MET A 1 -22.84 -27.74 15.95
N SER A 2 -21.80 -28.50 16.28
CA SER A 2 -21.39 -28.71 17.66
C SER A 2 -20.87 -27.39 18.25
N PRO A 3 -21.01 -27.16 19.58
CA PRO A 3 -20.49 -25.95 20.23
C PRO A 3 -18.99 -25.78 20.03
N ASP A 4 -18.28 -26.85 19.69
CA ASP A 4 -16.85 -26.84 19.42
C ASP A 4 -16.55 -26.30 18.02
N ASP A 5 -17.39 -26.61 17.01
CA ASP A 5 -17.29 -26.04 15.66
C ASP A 5 -17.42 -24.51 15.71
N LEU A 6 -18.31 -24.00 16.56
CA LEU A 6 -18.50 -22.55 16.77
C LEU A 6 -17.25 -21.90 17.37
N LYS A 7 -16.59 -22.55 18.32
CA LYS A 7 -15.34 -22.05 18.93
C LYS A 7 -14.21 -22.02 17.91
N PHE A 8 -14.08 -23.07 17.08
CA PHE A 8 -13.07 -23.10 16.02
C PHE A 8 -13.31 -22.00 14.97
N LEU A 9 -14.58 -21.78 14.59
CA LEU A 9 -14.93 -20.75 13.63
C LEU A 9 -14.65 -19.35 14.18
N ALA A 10 -15.00 -19.09 15.45
CA ALA A 10 -14.69 -17.83 16.12
C ALA A 10 -13.17 -17.62 16.26
N ALA A 11 -12.43 -18.66 16.61
CA ALA A 11 -10.97 -18.61 16.73
C ALA A 11 -10.25 -18.35 15.39
N LEU A 12 -10.88 -18.65 14.26
CA LEU A 12 -10.35 -18.35 12.93
C LEU A 12 -10.78 -16.95 12.44
N VAL A 13 -12.08 -16.64 12.54
CA VAL A 13 -12.67 -15.44 11.91
C VAL A 13 -12.35 -14.16 12.68
N VAL A 14 -12.40 -14.20 14.01
CA VAL A 14 -12.13 -13.03 14.87
C VAL A 14 -10.73 -12.46 14.62
N PRO A 15 -9.63 -13.24 14.72
CA PRO A 15 -8.30 -12.70 14.45
C PRO A 15 -8.13 -12.27 13.00
N LEU A 16 -8.70 -12.97 12.01
CA LEU A 16 -8.64 -12.52 10.61
C LEU A 16 -9.29 -11.15 10.41
N PHE A 17 -10.41 -10.89 11.08
CA PHE A 17 -11.10 -9.60 11.01
C PHE A 17 -10.26 -8.46 11.58
N PHE A 18 -9.70 -8.64 12.78
CA PHE A 18 -8.78 -7.67 13.37
C PHE A 18 -7.54 -7.47 12.50
N MET A 19 -7.00 -8.56 11.93
CA MET A 19 -5.82 -8.49 11.09
C MET A 19 -6.07 -7.69 9.80
N SER A 20 -7.27 -7.84 9.23
CA SER A 20 -7.68 -7.15 8.01
C SER A 20 -7.87 -5.65 8.22
N ILE A 21 -8.45 -5.24 9.35
CA ILE A 21 -8.62 -3.81 9.71
C ILE A 21 -7.27 -3.11 9.84
N ILE A 22 -6.31 -3.73 10.54
CA ILE A 22 -4.98 -3.16 10.72
C ILE A 22 -4.25 -3.10 9.37
N GLY A 23 -4.37 -4.14 8.54
CA GLY A 23 -3.81 -4.16 7.18
C GLY A 23 -4.36 -3.06 6.27
N PHE A 24 -5.67 -2.79 6.36
CA PHE A 24 -6.30 -1.67 5.67
C PHE A 24 -5.73 -0.33 6.15
N GLY A 25 -5.61 -0.12 7.46
CA GLY A 25 -5.05 1.12 8.03
C GLY A 25 -3.62 1.39 7.56
N ILE A 26 -2.75 0.38 7.58
CA ILE A 26 -1.37 0.46 7.10
C ILE A 26 -1.32 0.76 5.59
N GLY A 27 -2.14 0.05 4.79
CA GLY A 27 -2.22 0.26 3.35
C GLY A 27 -2.77 1.64 2.97
N HIS A 28 -3.74 2.16 3.71
CA HIS A 28 -4.38 3.44 3.45
C HIS A 28 -3.37 4.59 3.56
N ARG A 29 -2.47 4.53 4.55
CA ARG A 29 -1.37 5.50 4.73
C ARG A 29 -0.36 5.50 3.57
N ARG A 30 -0.33 4.45 2.74
CA ARG A 30 0.55 4.34 1.56
C ARG A 30 -0.18 4.51 0.23
N GLY A 31 -1.45 4.96 0.25
CA GLY A 31 -2.26 5.14 -0.96
C GLY A 31 -2.65 3.82 -1.63
N ARG A 32 -2.56 2.70 -0.91
CA ARG A 32 -2.83 1.33 -1.40
C ARG A 32 -3.71 0.56 -0.40
N GLY A 33 -4.72 1.23 0.16
CA GLY A 33 -5.60 0.67 1.20
C GLY A 33 -6.28 -0.64 0.79
N GLY A 34 -6.76 -0.74 -0.45
CA GLY A 34 -7.39 -1.96 -0.97
C GLY A 34 -6.44 -3.17 -1.05
N LEU A 35 -5.21 -2.95 -1.56
CA LEU A 35 -4.14 -3.96 -1.51
C LEU A 35 -3.82 -4.33 -0.07
N GLY A 36 -3.88 -3.35 0.84
CA GLY A 36 -3.55 -3.56 2.23
C GLY A 36 -4.53 -4.45 2.99
N PHE A 37 -5.82 -4.23 2.73
CA PHE A 37 -6.91 -5.07 3.23
C PHE A 37 -6.85 -6.48 2.63
N LEU A 38 -6.67 -6.59 1.31
CA LEU A 38 -6.69 -7.88 0.61
C LEU A 38 -5.50 -8.76 1.02
N LEU A 39 -4.29 -8.19 1.10
CA LEU A 39 -3.09 -8.89 1.59
C LEU A 39 -3.23 -9.26 3.07
N GLY A 40 -3.80 -8.39 3.90
CA GLY A 40 -4.06 -8.67 5.31
C GLY A 40 -5.12 -9.77 5.53
N LEU A 41 -6.11 -9.87 4.64
CA LEU A 41 -7.12 -10.92 4.69
C LEU A 41 -6.59 -12.27 4.18
N LEU A 42 -5.79 -12.25 3.11
CA LEU A 42 -5.32 -13.46 2.43
C LEU A 42 -4.04 -14.05 3.04
N LEU A 43 -3.07 -13.21 3.41
CA LEU A 43 -1.79 -13.62 3.99
C LEU A 43 -1.70 -13.32 5.50
N GLY A 44 -2.74 -12.73 6.10
CA GLY A 44 -2.74 -12.38 7.52
C GLY A 44 -1.64 -11.36 7.87
N PRO A 45 -0.85 -11.59 8.93
CA PRO A 45 0.21 -10.67 9.36
C PRO A 45 1.35 -10.53 8.33
N ILE A 46 1.58 -11.55 7.50
CA ILE A 46 2.57 -11.48 6.40
C ILE A 46 2.14 -10.44 5.36
N GLY A 47 0.83 -10.25 5.17
CA GLY A 47 0.29 -9.22 4.29
C GLY A 47 0.74 -7.80 4.66
N TRP A 48 0.87 -7.52 5.97
CA TRP A 48 1.33 -6.21 6.46
C TRP A 48 2.79 -5.95 6.12
N LEU A 49 3.65 -6.95 6.31
CA LEU A 49 5.07 -6.88 5.96
C LEU A 49 5.24 -6.61 4.46
N LEU A 50 4.45 -7.26 3.60
CA LEU A 50 4.48 -6.99 2.16
C LEU A 50 4.13 -5.54 1.83
N ILE A 51 3.05 -5.00 2.39
CA ILE A 51 2.64 -3.59 2.16
C ILE A 51 3.72 -2.60 2.58
N LEU A 52 4.44 -2.90 3.68
CA LEU A 52 5.53 -2.07 4.17
C LEU A 52 6.75 -2.14 3.24
N CYS A 53 7.06 -3.32 2.71
CA CYS A 53 8.11 -3.53 1.71
C CYS A 53 7.77 -2.92 0.35
N PHE A 54 6.49 -2.83 -0.03
CA PHE A 54 6.11 -2.19 -1.28
C PHE A 54 6.44 -0.70 -1.25
N GLU A 55 7.35 -0.31 -2.15
CA GLU A 55 7.81 1.05 -2.28
C GLU A 55 6.65 1.97 -2.69
N ARG A 56 6.63 3.18 -2.11
CA ARG A 56 5.67 4.21 -2.52
C ARG A 56 6.02 4.60 -3.94
N GLY A 57 5.16 4.26 -4.89
CA GLY A 57 5.39 4.57 -6.29
C GLY A 57 5.67 6.07 -6.49
N GLY A 58 6.75 6.38 -7.19
CA GLY A 58 7.16 7.73 -7.52
C GLY A 58 7.50 7.86 -9.00
N ILE A 59 7.62 9.09 -9.49
CA ILE A 59 8.12 9.39 -10.83
C ILE A 59 9.62 9.68 -10.75
N LYS A 60 10.42 9.22 -11.70
CA LYS A 60 11.82 9.70 -11.80
C LYS A 60 11.83 11.14 -12.31
N CYS A 61 12.60 12.00 -11.68
CA CYS A 61 12.87 13.34 -12.19
C CYS A 61 13.58 13.26 -13.56
N PRO A 62 13.22 14.07 -14.57
CA PRO A 62 13.88 14.04 -15.88
C PRO A 62 15.32 14.58 -15.85
N GLU A 63 15.64 15.49 -14.92
CA GLU A 63 16.95 16.13 -14.81
C GLU A 63 17.94 15.26 -14.02
N CYS A 64 17.57 14.87 -12.79
CA CYS A 64 18.49 14.21 -11.87
C CYS A 64 18.17 12.72 -11.61
N LEU A 65 17.16 12.16 -12.29
CA LEU A 65 16.75 10.74 -12.21
C LEU A 65 16.33 10.23 -10.82
N SER A 66 16.32 11.08 -9.79
CA SER A 66 15.85 10.73 -8.45
C SER A 66 14.35 10.42 -8.44
N ILE A 67 13.92 9.50 -7.57
CA ILE A 67 12.51 9.16 -7.39
C ILE A 67 11.82 10.27 -6.58
N VAL A 68 10.80 10.88 -7.17
CA VAL A 68 9.99 11.95 -6.57
C VAL A 68 8.55 11.46 -6.39
N PRO A 69 7.88 11.77 -5.25
CA PRO A 69 6.48 11.38 -5.05
C PRO A 69 5.56 11.89 -6.17
N LYS A 70 4.55 11.09 -6.51
CA LYS A 70 3.51 11.47 -7.47
C LYS A 70 2.80 12.74 -6.99
N GLY A 71 2.74 13.76 -7.83
CA GLY A 71 2.13 15.05 -7.50
C GLY A 71 3.09 16.13 -6.99
N ALA A 72 4.40 15.85 -6.90
CA ALA A 72 5.37 16.90 -6.64
C ALA A 72 5.44 17.89 -7.81
N ILE A 73 5.42 19.19 -7.50
CA ILE A 73 5.58 20.29 -8.47
C ILE A 73 7.07 20.54 -8.76
N ARG A 74 7.94 20.29 -7.78
CA ARG A 74 9.40 20.47 -7.90
C ARG A 74 10.17 19.30 -7.30
N CYS A 75 11.30 18.96 -7.90
CA CYS A 75 12.20 17.94 -7.37
C CYS A 75 12.91 18.44 -6.10
N ARG A 76 12.98 17.61 -5.05
CA ARG A 76 13.68 17.96 -3.79
C ARG A 76 15.21 18.04 -3.95
N TYR A 77 15.77 17.32 -4.92
CA TYR A 77 17.22 17.24 -5.12
C TYR A 77 17.73 18.36 -6.04
N CYS A 78 17.24 18.42 -7.28
CA CYS A 78 17.72 19.39 -8.27
C CYS A 78 16.88 20.67 -8.37
N ARG A 79 15.73 20.75 -7.67
CA ARG A 79 14.77 21.88 -7.75
C ARG A 79 14.15 22.11 -9.14
N ALA A 80 14.38 21.23 -10.10
CA ALA A 80 13.72 21.28 -11.40
C ALA A 80 12.19 21.17 -11.26
N GLU A 81 11.48 21.89 -12.12
CA GLU A 81 10.02 21.90 -12.17
C GLU A 81 9.51 20.63 -12.88
N LEU A 82 8.63 19.90 -12.21
CA LEU A 82 8.04 18.66 -12.73
C LEU A 82 6.78 19.03 -13.49
N THR A 83 6.92 19.26 -14.80
CA THR A 83 5.80 19.62 -15.67
C THR A 83 4.83 18.45 -15.88
N GLU A 84 3.53 18.76 -15.95
CA GLU A 84 2.46 17.77 -16.17
C GLU A 84 2.64 16.98 -17.49
N SER A 85 3.34 17.54 -18.49
CA SER A 85 3.67 16.87 -19.75
C SER A 85 4.52 15.60 -19.58
N PHE A 86 5.37 15.52 -18.55
CA PHE A 86 6.14 14.31 -18.22
C PHE A 86 5.34 13.23 -17.48
N LYS A 87 4.20 13.62 -16.90
CA LYS A 87 3.33 12.74 -16.09
C LYS A 87 2.51 11.81 -16.96
N LYS A 88 2.17 12.24 -18.18
CA LYS A 88 1.33 11.52 -19.16
C LYS A 88 2.09 10.44 -19.92
N SER A 89 3.40 10.61 -20.17
CA SER A 89 4.21 9.67 -20.97
C SER A 89 4.65 8.40 -20.25
N ARG A 90 4.42 8.28 -18.94
CA ARG A 90 4.74 7.08 -18.12
C ARG A 90 3.53 6.40 -17.49
N ALA A 91 2.33 6.84 -17.86
CA ALA A 91 1.07 6.21 -17.50
C ALA A 91 0.51 5.29 -18.61
N SER A 92 1.23 5.15 -19.73
CA SER A 92 0.97 4.19 -20.81
C SER A 92 1.99 3.06 -20.78
#